data_AF-A0A562K4F1-F1
#
_entry.id   AF-A0A562K4F1-F1
#
_cell.length_a   1.000
_cell.length_b   1.000
_cell.length_c   1.000
_cell.angle_alpha   90.00
_cell.angle_beta   90.00
_cell.angle_gamma   90.00
#
_symmetry.space_group_name_H-M   'P 1'
#
loop_
_entity.id
_entity.type
_entity.pdbx_description
1 polymer ?
#
loop_
_entity_poly.entity_id
_entity_poly.type
_entity_poly.pdbx_seq_one_letter_code
_entity_poly.pdbx_strand_id
1 'polypeptide(L)'
;MRLSLELGLHHLRRGVPANLTLLYLPPNSPELSSAEGIWVYLRQNWLANSVLGSYDAIVEAYCMAWNRFLDQPDVVRSVTSRARMTINA
;
A
#
# COMPACT_ATOMS: atom_id res chain seq x y z
N MET A 1 -6.97 -2.00 -9.55
CA MET A 1 -5.60 -1.63 -9.13
C MET A 1 -4.58 -2.76 -9.34
N ARG A 2 -4.77 -3.63 -10.35
CA ARG A 2 -3.88 -4.79 -10.64
C ARG A 2 -3.11 -4.63 -11.96
N LEU A 3 -3.29 -3.49 -12.65
CA LEU A 3 -2.70 -3.19 -13.97
C LEU A 3 -1.63 -2.09 -13.93
N SER A 4 -1.43 -1.38 -12.80
CA SER A 4 -0.53 -0.22 -12.75
C SER A 4 0.92 -0.55 -12.42
N LEU A 5 1.26 -1.76 -11.93
CA LEU A 5 2.64 -2.06 -11.52
C LEU A 5 3.52 -2.59 -12.65
N GLU A 6 2.98 -3.33 -13.62
CA GLU A 6 3.82 -4.02 -14.61
C GLU A 6 4.34 -3.11 -15.74
N LEU A 7 3.66 -1.99 -16.02
CA LEU A 7 4.07 -1.08 -17.11
C LEU A 7 5.01 0.05 -16.67
N GLY A 8 5.27 0.25 -15.37
CA GLY A 8 5.83 1.49 -14.81
C GLY A 8 7.35 1.58 -14.60
N LEU A 9 8.08 0.46 -14.58
CA LEU A 9 9.44 0.45 -14.00
C LEU A 9 10.55 0.90 -14.96
N HIS A 10 10.32 0.91 -16.27
CA HIS A 10 11.36 1.27 -17.25
C HIS A 10 11.64 2.78 -17.34
N HIS A 11 10.76 3.63 -16.80
CA HIS A 11 10.87 5.09 -16.86
C HIS A 11 11.29 5.75 -15.53
N LEU A 12 11.23 5.02 -14.41
CA LEU A 12 11.43 5.58 -13.06
C LEU A 12 12.91 5.80 -12.66
N ARG A 13 13.87 5.34 -13.47
CA ARG A 13 15.30 5.52 -13.14
C ARG A 13 15.80 6.94 -13.41
N ARG A 14 15.08 7.74 -14.19
CA ARG A 14 15.50 9.10 -14.57
C ARG A 14 15.03 10.10 -13.50
N GLY A 15 15.95 10.54 -12.63
CA GLY A 15 15.67 11.56 -11.61
C GLY A 15 15.73 11.09 -10.15
N VAL A 16 16.23 9.88 -9.89
CA VAL A 16 16.43 9.41 -8.50
C VAL A 16 17.63 10.14 -7.87
N PRO A 17 17.44 10.83 -6.73
CA PRO A 17 18.54 11.47 -5.99
C PRO A 17 19.63 10.48 -5.59
N ALA A 18 20.89 10.94 -5.53
CA ALA A 18 22.04 10.08 -5.20
C ALA A 18 21.96 9.46 -3.78
N ASN A 19 21.12 10.00 -2.90
CA ASN A 19 20.90 9.51 -1.54
C ASN A 19 19.75 8.49 -1.41
N LEU A 20 19.14 8.06 -2.52
CA LEU A 20 18.00 7.13 -2.50
C LEU A 20 18.36 5.81 -3.19
N THR A 21 18.32 4.72 -2.43
CA THR A 21 18.53 3.37 -2.96
C THR A 21 17.21 2.77 -3.41
N LEU A 22 17.13 2.41 -4.70
CA LEU A 22 15.98 1.68 -5.22
C LEU A 22 16.02 0.22 -4.76
N LEU A 23 14.89 -0.27 -4.26
CA LEU A 23 14.69 -1.68 -3.97
C LEU A 23 13.96 -2.32 -5.14
N TYR A 24 14.53 -3.40 -5.68
CA TYR A 24 13.88 -4.18 -6.72
C TYR A 24 12.79 -5.05 -6.09
N LEU A 25 11.58 -4.93 -6.62
CA LEU A 25 10.47 -5.83 -6.32
C LEU A 25 10.31 -6.79 -7.50
N PRO A 26 10.33 -8.12 -7.28
CA PRO A 26 10.04 -9.04 -8.37
C PRO A 26 8.61 -8.81 -8.89
N PRO A 27 8.41 -8.95 -10.21
CA PRO A 27 7.09 -8.81 -10.81
C PRO A 27 6.13 -9.85 -10.21
N ASN A 28 4.85 -9.47 -10.09
CA ASN A 28 3.78 -10.32 -9.56
C ASN A 28 3.93 -10.74 -8.07
N SER A 29 4.74 -10.04 -7.28
CA SER A 29 4.85 -10.25 -5.83
C SER A 29 4.27 -9.08 -5.00
N PRO A 30 2.94 -8.86 -5.02
CA PRO A 30 2.31 -7.80 -4.24
C PRO A 30 2.54 -7.95 -2.73
N GLU A 31 2.72 -9.16 -2.23
CA GLU A 31 3.06 -9.48 -0.83
C GLU A 31 4.39 -8.89 -0.36
N LEU A 32 5.28 -8.53 -1.28
CA LEU A 32 6.55 -7.89 -0.97
C LEU A 32 6.46 -6.36 -0.94
N SER A 33 5.31 -5.77 -1.29
CA SER A 33 5.07 -4.33 -1.29
C SER A 33 4.46 -3.87 0.04
N SER A 34 5.11 -2.92 0.71
CA SER A 34 4.56 -2.29 1.93
C SER A 34 3.24 -1.57 1.67
N ALA A 35 3.07 -0.99 0.49
CA ALA A 35 1.84 -0.32 0.09
C ALA A 35 0.67 -1.30 0.00
N GLU A 36 0.91 -2.52 -0.50
CA GLU A 36 -0.14 -3.55 -0.54
C GLU A 36 -0.49 -4.03 0.88
N GLY A 37 0.50 -4.19 1.76
CA GLY A 37 0.25 -4.53 3.17
C GLY A 37 -0.66 -3.51 3.87
N ILE A 38 -0.40 -2.21 3.68
CA ILE A 38 -1.27 -1.13 4.19
C ILE A 38 -2.66 -1.26 3.58
N TRP A 39 -2.75 -1.47 2.27
CA TRP A 39 -4.01 -1.57 1.56
C TRP A 39 -4.88 -2.74 2.03
N VAL A 40 -4.29 -3.91 2.23
CA VAL A 40 -4.96 -5.07 2.82
C VAL A 40 -5.47 -4.77 4.22
N TYR A 41 -4.63 -4.13 5.06
CA TYR A 41 -5.02 -3.75 6.42
C TYR A 41 -6.22 -2.78 6.43
N LEU A 42 -6.17 -1.70 5.65
CA LEU A 42 -7.27 -0.73 5.57
C LEU A 42 -8.58 -1.39 5.11
N ARG A 43 -8.49 -2.29 4.11
CA ARG A 43 -9.65 -3.03 3.62
C ARG A 43 -10.23 -3.94 4.68
N GLN A 44 -9.40 -4.75 5.33
CA GLN A 44 -9.87 -5.71 6.34
C GLN A 44 -10.52 -5.04 7.56
N ASN A 45 -10.12 -3.81 7.91
CA ASN A 45 -10.59 -3.15 9.13
C ASN A 45 -11.73 -2.15 8.90
N TRP A 46 -11.69 -1.36 7.82
CA TRP A 46 -12.59 -0.21 7.68
C TRP A 46 -13.29 -0.08 6.34
N LEU A 47 -12.71 -0.61 5.25
CA LEU A 47 -13.21 -0.36 3.89
C LEU A 47 -13.87 -1.58 3.24
N ALA A 48 -13.79 -2.77 3.84
CA ALA A 48 -14.46 -3.96 3.32
C ALA A 48 -15.99 -3.85 3.46
N ASN A 49 -16.70 -4.32 2.44
CA ASN A 49 -18.16 -4.42 2.41
C ASN A 49 -18.91 -3.09 2.66
N SER A 50 -18.25 -1.94 2.48
CA SER A 50 -18.90 -0.63 2.57
C SER A 50 -19.61 -0.29 1.26
N VAL A 51 -20.91 -0.03 1.32
CA VAL A 51 -21.68 0.52 0.19
C VAL A 51 -21.69 2.04 0.34
N LEU A 52 -20.91 2.73 -0.49
CA LEU A 52 -20.76 4.18 -0.45
C LEU A 52 -21.55 4.79 -1.62
N GLY A 53 -22.53 5.63 -1.30
CA GLY A 53 -23.53 6.12 -2.24
C GLY A 53 -23.11 7.27 -3.15
N SER A 54 -21.93 7.85 -2.93
CA SER A 54 -21.39 8.97 -3.73
C SER A 54 -19.87 8.93 -3.76
N TYR A 55 -19.28 9.67 -4.70
CA TYR A 55 -17.83 9.86 -4.76
C TYR A 55 -17.29 10.50 -3.47
N ASP A 56 -17.95 11.53 -2.97
CA ASP A 56 -17.52 12.22 -1.74
C ASP A 56 -17.54 11.27 -0.53
N ALA A 57 -18.55 10.39 -0.44
CA ALA A 57 -18.60 9.36 0.59
C ALA A 57 -17.44 8.35 0.48
N ILE A 58 -16.96 8.06 -0.73
CA ILE A 58 -15.75 7.25 -0.95
C ILE A 58 -14.52 7.98 -0.42
N VAL A 59 -14.32 9.23 -0.83
CA VAL A 59 -13.15 10.01 -0.41
C VAL A 59 -13.12 10.16 1.12
N GLU A 60 -14.25 10.52 1.72
CA GLU A 60 -14.38 10.69 3.16
C GLU A 60 -14.05 9.40 3.92
N ALA A 61 -14.62 8.26 3.51
CA ALA A 61 -14.35 6.98 4.17
C ALA A 61 -12.85 6.61 4.12
N TYR A 62 -12.18 6.86 2.99
CA TYR A 62 -10.75 6.62 2.87
C TYR A 62 -9.93 7.57 3.74
N CYS A 63 -10.25 8.88 3.74
CA CYS A 63 -9.59 9.84 4.60
C CYS A 63 -9.72 9.46 6.08
N MET A 64 -10.91 9.05 6.52
CA MET A 64 -11.13 8.58 7.89
C MET A 64 -10.30 7.33 8.20
N ALA A 65 -10.29 6.34 7.31
CA ALA A 65 -9.51 5.11 7.50
C ALA A 65 -8.00 5.40 7.59
N TRP A 66 -7.49 6.27 6.72
CA TRP A 66 -6.09 6.70 6.74
C TRP A 66 -5.72 7.47 8.01
N ASN A 67 -6.55 8.41 8.44
CA ASN A 67 -6.28 9.16 9.68
C ASN A 67 -6.25 8.23 10.90
N ARG A 68 -7.21 7.30 11.01
CA ARG A 68 -7.21 6.28 12.07
C ARG A 68 -6.00 5.35 12.03
N PHE A 69 -5.49 5.07 10.83
CA PHE A 69 -4.27 4.26 10.66
C PHE A 69 -3.02 5.03 11.12
N LEU A 70 -2.92 6.32 10.78
CA LEU A 70 -1.80 7.17 11.19
C LEU A 70 -1.74 7.37 12.71
N ASP A 71 -2.88 7.36 13.39
CA ASP A 71 -2.96 7.42 14.85
C ASP A 71 -2.47 6.12 15.55
N GLN A 72 -2.08 5.09 14.78
CA GLN A 72 -1.61 3.80 15.31
C GLN A 72 -0.19 3.46 14.82
N PRO A 73 0.85 4.18 15.31
CA PRO A 73 2.22 4.04 14.81
C PRO A 73 2.80 2.62 14.95
N ASP A 74 2.42 1.88 15.99
CA ASP A 74 2.85 0.49 16.17
C ASP A 74 2.28 -0.44 15.10
N VAL A 75 1.02 -0.21 14.71
CA VAL A 75 0.37 -0.94 13.62
C VAL A 75 1.02 -0.59 12.29
N VAL A 76 1.27 0.69 12.03
CA VAL A 76 2.01 1.14 10.82
C VAL A 76 3.32 0.38 10.73
N ARG A 77 4.13 0.40 11.80
CA ARG A 77 5.41 -0.30 11.85
C ARG A 77 5.27 -1.80 11.60
N SER A 78 4.26 -2.42 12.20
CA SER A 78 4.00 -3.85 12.13
C SER A 78 3.57 -4.29 10.71
N VAL A 79 2.69 -3.53 10.07
CA VAL A 79 2.14 -3.81 8.73
C VAL A 79 3.17 -3.54 7.63
N THR A 80 4.04 -2.54 7.82
CA THR A 80 5.11 -2.23 6.85
C THR A 80 6.43 -2.96 7.15
N SER A 81 6.45 -3.87 8.13
CA SER A 81 7.69 -4.57 8.51
C SER A 81 8.12 -5.57 7.44
N ARG A 82 9.44 -5.66 7.19
CA ARG A 82 10.01 -6.65 6.27
C ARG A 82 9.78 -8.09 6.71
N ALA A 83 9.62 -8.32 8.01
CA ALA A 83 9.30 -9.64 8.56
C ALA A 83 7.95 -10.17 8.06
N ARG A 84 7.02 -9.29 7.68
CA ARG A 84 5.75 -9.68 7.04
C ARG A 84 5.83 -9.84 5.52
N MET A 85 6.89 -9.35 4.90
CA MET A 85 7.12 -9.44 3.45
C MET A 85 7.82 -10.76 3.12
N THR A 86 7.21 -11.87 3.53
CA THR A 86 7.66 -13.21 3.19
C THR A 86 6.73 -13.80 2.14
N ILE A 87 7.31 -14.50 1.17
CA ILE A 87 6.54 -15.30 0.23
C ILE A 87 5.94 -16.45 1.04
N ASN A 88 4.62 -16.62 1.03
CA ASN A 88 4.00 -17.82 1.58
C ASN A 88 4.52 -19.01 0.74
N ALA A 89 5.43 -19.79 1.32
CA ALA A 89 5.96 -21.02 0.72
C ALA A 89 4.94 -22.15 0.80
#